data_AF-A0AB36K4D3-F1
#
_entry.id   AF-A0AB36K4D3-F1
#
_cell.length_a   1.000
_cell.length_b   1.000
_cell.length_c   1.000
_cell.angle_alpha   90.00
_cell.angle_beta   90.00
_cell.angle_gamma   90.00
#
_symmetry.space_group_name_H-M   'P 1'
#
loop_
_entity.id
_entity.type
_entity.pdbx_description
1 polymer ?
#
loop_
_entity_poly.entity_id
_entity_poly.type
_entity_poly.pdbx_seq_one_letter_code
_entity_poly.pdbx_strand_id
1 'polypeptide(L)'
;MNEPNDKPTHKKSGKDSLIPALVISAMLHLVLVIVLLWGADFSSDSTPTPKAGRAIDATVIDPAVVNAQAKKIREQRSQAKREEAERLKRLEQQAKRLEQQREQEEQRLREVKRQKLEAERQAREEQKRIAEQQAKAEAQARIAKQKAERAERERQRKLEEKRKAELAAEKAEKARQEKLAAQRKAEEEAKKAEAERQRKLAERKKAEEEARKAEQARKEAERKAQEAKRRQQEQEAALNDLFSGLESEASQRQSARGQFIQDEVARYGAIFTQMIQQRLIVDDGLSGQECVVNMRLSPTGLLLNVEEKAGNTRLCRATKTAVASVSQFPMPEDGDIIAKLRDIELTVRPN
;
A
#
# COMPACT_ATOMS: atom_id res chain seq x y z
N MET A 1 63.33 8.87 38.88
CA MET A 1 63.01 10.08 38.10
C MET A 1 63.42 9.86 36.65
N ASN A 2 62.52 10.26 35.73
CA ASN A 2 62.73 10.68 34.34
C ASN A 2 63.02 9.63 33.25
N GLU A 3 61.97 9.32 32.49
CA GLU A 3 61.98 9.22 31.01
C GLU A 3 62.36 10.59 30.37
N PRO A 4 62.52 10.74 29.03
CA PRO A 4 62.74 9.77 27.94
C PRO A 4 63.88 10.23 26.97
N ASN A 5 64.25 9.45 25.94
CA ASN A 5 64.52 10.06 24.62
C ASN A 5 64.45 9.09 23.44
N ASP A 6 63.94 9.66 22.37
CA ASP A 6 63.35 9.11 21.17
C ASP A 6 64.39 8.92 20.04
N LYS A 7 64.18 7.92 19.18
CA LYS A 7 64.73 7.91 17.80
C LYS A 7 64.03 6.85 16.95
N PRO A 8 63.03 7.22 16.14
CA PRO A 8 62.57 6.38 15.06
C PRO A 8 63.51 6.55 13.85
N THR A 9 64.00 5.43 13.34
CA THR A 9 64.78 5.35 12.11
C THR A 9 63.87 5.60 10.90
N HIS A 10 64.12 6.68 10.18
CA HIS A 10 63.45 6.96 8.90
C HIS A 10 63.88 5.91 7.86
N LYS A 11 62.98 4.96 7.57
CA LYS A 11 63.08 4.06 6.42
C LYS A 11 62.70 4.84 5.16
N LYS A 12 63.69 5.09 4.29
CA LYS A 12 63.49 5.60 2.92
C LYS A 12 62.58 4.63 2.16
N SER A 13 61.33 5.02 1.89
CA SER A 13 60.47 4.33 0.93
C SER A 13 60.69 4.94 -0.44
N GLY A 14 61.47 4.24 -1.27
CA GLY A 14 61.65 4.58 -2.67
C GLY A 14 60.38 4.27 -3.46
N LYS A 15 59.89 5.27 -4.17
CA LYS A 15 59.29 5.26 -5.54
C LYS A 15 58.19 4.27 -5.93
N ASP A 16 57.82 3.28 -5.11
CA ASP A 16 56.88 2.21 -5.48
C ASP A 16 55.42 2.51 -5.07
N SER A 17 55.18 3.57 -4.29
CA SER A 17 53.82 3.99 -3.88
C SER A 17 53.28 5.22 -4.62
N LEU A 18 54.11 5.90 -5.43
CA LEU A 18 53.72 7.12 -6.14
C LEU A 18 52.89 6.82 -7.40
N ILE A 19 53.21 5.76 -8.12
CA ILE A 19 52.50 5.34 -9.34
C ILE A 19 51.04 4.94 -9.04
N PRO A 20 50.73 4.07 -8.05
CA PRO A 20 49.33 3.76 -7.73
C PRO A 20 48.58 4.98 -7.18
N ALA A 21 49.24 5.86 -6.42
CA ALA A 21 48.64 7.11 -5.94
C ALA A 21 48.31 8.09 -7.09
N LEU A 22 49.18 8.19 -8.10
CA LEU A 22 48.95 8.97 -9.31
C LEU A 22 47.78 8.42 -10.13
N VAL A 23 47.66 7.10 -10.26
CA VAL A 23 46.56 6.46 -10.99
C VAL A 23 45.22 6.66 -10.28
N ILE A 24 45.18 6.52 -8.96
CA ILE A 24 43.96 6.76 -8.17
C ILE A 24 43.55 8.24 -8.24
N SER A 25 44.53 9.16 -8.14
CA SER A 25 44.27 10.59 -8.31
C SER A 25 43.73 10.90 -9.70
N ALA A 26 44.34 10.37 -10.76
CA ALA A 26 43.89 10.57 -12.13
C ALA A 26 42.46 10.02 -12.36
N MET A 27 42.14 8.86 -11.80
CA MET A 27 40.80 8.27 -11.85
C MET A 27 39.77 9.13 -11.12
N LEU A 28 40.10 9.64 -9.93
CA LEU A 28 39.22 10.52 -9.17
C LEU A 28 38.93 11.82 -9.94
N HIS A 29 39.97 12.43 -10.53
CA HIS A 29 39.80 13.63 -11.35
C HIS A 29 38.98 13.35 -12.60
N LEU A 30 39.16 12.20 -13.25
CA LEU A 30 38.37 11.80 -14.42
C LEU A 30 36.88 11.68 -14.07
N VAL A 31 36.55 11.04 -12.94
CA VAL A 31 35.17 10.94 -12.45
C VAL A 31 34.60 12.34 -12.15
N LEU A 32 35.38 13.21 -11.53
CA LEU A 32 34.96 14.58 -11.22
C LEU A 32 34.71 15.40 -12.50
N VAL A 33 35.54 15.24 -13.53
CA VAL A 33 35.32 15.87 -14.85
C VAL A 33 34.05 15.34 -15.53
N ILE A 34 33.77 14.04 -15.46
CA ILE A 34 32.55 13.45 -16.02
C ILE A 34 31.31 13.99 -15.30
N VAL A 35 31.34 14.09 -13.97
CA VAL A 35 30.23 14.67 -13.18
C VAL A 35 30.04 16.15 -13.51
N LEU A 36 31.12 16.91 -13.69
CA LEU A 36 31.05 18.31 -14.11
C LEU A 36 30.46 18.44 -15.52
N LEU A 37 30.85 17.60 -16.47
CA LEU A 37 30.31 17.65 -17.83
C LEU A 37 28.84 17.23 -17.89
N TRP A 38 28.37 16.38 -16.97
CA TRP A 38 26.96 15.99 -16.89
C TRP A 38 26.09 16.97 -16.11
N GLY A 39 26.69 17.72 -15.17
CA GLY A 39 26.03 18.78 -14.40
C GLY A 39 26.14 20.18 -15.02
N ALA A 40 27.02 20.38 -16.00
CA ALA A 40 27.23 21.65 -16.66
C ALA A 40 26.31 21.81 -17.87
N ASP A 41 25.08 22.23 -17.60
CA ASP A 41 24.20 22.85 -18.60
C ASP A 41 24.76 24.24 -18.93
N PHE A 42 25.76 24.30 -19.83
CA PHE A 42 26.25 25.55 -20.42
C PHE A 42 25.34 26.00 -21.57
N SER A 43 24.05 26.14 -21.30
CA SER A 43 23.16 26.98 -22.09
C SER A 43 23.50 28.43 -21.77
N SER A 44 24.37 29.02 -22.58
CA SER A 44 24.73 30.44 -22.51
C SER A 44 23.52 31.27 -22.95
N ASP A 45 22.57 31.49 -22.05
CA ASP A 45 21.45 32.39 -22.31
C ASP A 45 21.99 33.82 -22.41
N SER A 46 21.52 34.52 -23.42
CA SER A 46 22.07 35.79 -23.85
C SER A 46 21.81 36.88 -22.80
N THR A 47 22.80 37.74 -22.59
CA THR A 47 22.78 38.95 -21.74
C THR A 47 21.39 39.61 -21.60
N PRO A 48 20.86 39.80 -20.37
CA PRO A 48 19.71 40.65 -20.15
C PRO A 48 20.17 42.11 -20.07
N THR A 49 19.81 42.91 -21.07
CA THR A 49 19.83 44.38 -20.98
C THR A 49 18.98 44.84 -19.78
N PRO A 50 19.43 45.78 -18.95
CA PRO A 50 18.63 46.26 -17.83
C PRO A 50 17.52 47.17 -18.37
N LYS A 51 16.28 46.66 -18.42
CA LYS A 51 15.09 47.49 -18.56
C LYS A 51 14.54 47.81 -17.18
N ALA A 52 14.46 49.10 -16.91
CA ALA A 52 13.87 49.68 -15.73
C ALA A 52 12.39 49.28 -15.55
N GLY A 53 12.01 49.05 -14.29
CA GLY A 53 10.69 49.41 -13.77
C GLY A 53 9.49 48.48 -14.08
N ARG A 54 9.11 47.69 -13.06
CA ARG A 54 7.75 47.30 -12.66
C ARG A 54 6.83 46.61 -13.71
N ALA A 55 6.50 45.36 -13.43
CA ALA A 55 5.14 44.95 -13.03
C ALA A 55 5.23 43.57 -12.36
N ILE A 56 4.68 43.43 -11.14
CA ILE A 56 4.37 42.11 -10.58
C ILE A 56 3.20 41.63 -11.42
N ASP A 57 3.45 40.66 -12.30
CA ASP A 57 2.41 40.01 -13.10
C ASP A 57 1.60 39.10 -12.16
N ALA A 58 0.59 39.70 -11.51
CA ALA A 58 -0.34 38.98 -10.65
C ALA A 58 -1.34 38.26 -11.55
N THR A 59 -1.04 37.02 -11.94
CA THR A 59 -2.03 36.15 -12.59
C THR A 59 -3.20 35.94 -11.64
N VAL A 60 -4.33 36.59 -11.93
CA VAL A 60 -5.60 36.36 -11.25
C VAL A 60 -6.06 34.97 -11.65
N ILE A 61 -5.92 34.02 -10.73
CA ILE A 61 -6.43 32.65 -10.92
C ILE A 61 -7.94 32.72 -10.71
N ASP A 62 -8.71 32.48 -11.78
CA ASP A 62 -10.17 32.45 -11.71
C ASP A 62 -10.64 31.31 -10.78
N PRO A 63 -11.33 31.63 -9.65
CA PRO A 63 -11.79 30.63 -8.70
C PRO A 63 -12.76 29.61 -9.31
N ALA A 64 -13.47 29.94 -10.40
CA ALA A 64 -14.33 28.99 -11.10
C ALA A 64 -13.51 27.88 -11.78
N VAL A 65 -12.35 28.22 -12.35
CA VAL A 65 -11.44 27.26 -13.02
C VAL A 65 -10.80 26.33 -11.98
N VAL A 66 -10.40 26.86 -10.82
CA VAL A 66 -9.85 26.06 -9.71
C VAL A 66 -10.89 25.08 -9.17
N ASN A 67 -12.13 25.53 -8.97
CA ASN A 67 -13.22 24.68 -8.49
C ASN A 67 -13.60 23.59 -9.50
N ALA A 68 -13.62 23.92 -10.80
CA ALA A 68 -13.85 22.94 -11.86
C ALA A 68 -12.72 21.89 -11.92
N GLN A 69 -11.47 22.33 -11.79
CA GLN A 69 -10.31 21.45 -11.75
C GLN A 69 -10.30 20.57 -10.49
N ALA A 70 -10.66 21.12 -9.33
CA ALA A 70 -10.80 20.37 -8.09
C ALA A 70 -11.91 19.30 -8.18
N LYS A 71 -13.06 19.62 -8.80
CA LYS A 71 -14.14 18.65 -9.05
C LYS A 71 -13.67 17.53 -9.97
N LYS A 72 -12.98 17.86 -11.06
CA LYS A 72 -12.42 16.86 -12.00
C LYS A 72 -11.40 15.93 -11.31
N ILE A 73 -10.53 16.47 -10.46
CA ILE A 73 -9.57 15.69 -9.67
C ILE A 73 -10.31 14.78 -8.68
N ARG A 74 -11.36 15.26 -8.01
CA ARG A 74 -12.19 14.46 -7.10
C ARG A 74 -12.89 13.31 -7.83
N GLU A 75 -13.46 13.57 -9.00
CA GLU A 75 -14.11 12.55 -9.84
C GLU A 75 -13.11 11.48 -10.31
N GLN A 76 -11.95 11.89 -10.84
CA GLN A 76 -10.89 10.97 -11.25
C GLN A 76 -10.39 10.10 -10.08
N ARG A 77 -10.17 10.69 -8.89
CA ARG A 77 -9.81 9.92 -7.69
C ARG A 77 -10.91 8.96 -7.26
N SER A 78 -12.19 9.35 -7.38
CA SER A 78 -13.31 8.48 -7.02
C SER A 78 -13.43 7.29 -7.97
N GLN A 79 -13.20 7.50 -9.27
CA GLN A 79 -13.17 6.43 -10.28
C GLN A 79 -11.99 5.49 -10.04
N ALA A 80 -10.77 6.03 -9.85
CA ALA A 80 -9.59 5.23 -9.54
C ALA A 80 -9.79 4.37 -8.28
N LYS A 81 -10.38 4.92 -7.21
CA LYS A 81 -10.71 4.15 -5.99
C LYS A 81 -11.71 3.02 -6.27
N ARG A 82 -12.72 3.24 -7.11
CA ARG A 82 -13.71 2.21 -7.49
C ARG A 82 -13.06 1.09 -8.31
N GLU A 83 -12.21 1.44 -9.27
CA GLU A 83 -11.48 0.46 -10.08
C GLU A 83 -10.50 -0.37 -9.24
N GLU A 84 -9.81 0.26 -8.30
CA GLU A 84 -8.93 -0.44 -7.36
C GLU A 84 -9.72 -1.38 -6.43
N ALA A 85 -10.86 -0.94 -5.91
CA ALA A 85 -11.75 -1.77 -5.11
C ALA A 85 -12.29 -2.97 -5.90
N GLU A 86 -12.67 -2.78 -7.17
CA GLU A 86 -13.08 -3.88 -8.04
C GLU A 86 -11.93 -4.86 -8.31
N ARG A 87 -10.71 -4.36 -8.56
CA ARG A 87 -9.52 -5.21 -8.72
C ARG A 87 -9.26 -6.03 -7.46
N LEU A 88 -9.31 -5.42 -6.28
CA LEU A 88 -9.15 -6.11 -5.00
C LEU A 88 -10.21 -7.20 -4.82
N LYS A 89 -11.47 -6.89 -5.11
CA LYS A 89 -12.58 -7.87 -5.04
C LYS A 89 -12.39 -9.05 -5.99
N ARG A 90 -11.90 -8.80 -7.22
CA ARG A 90 -11.57 -9.88 -8.18
C ARG A 90 -10.43 -10.76 -7.68
N LEU A 91 -9.37 -10.16 -7.11
CA LEU A 91 -8.24 -10.90 -6.54
C LEU A 91 -8.67 -11.75 -5.33
N GLU A 92 -9.50 -11.19 -4.44
CA GLU A 92 -10.07 -11.93 -3.31
C GLU A 92 -10.92 -13.11 -3.77
N GLN A 93 -11.76 -12.92 -4.79
CA GLN A 93 -12.55 -14.00 -5.37
C GLN A 93 -11.69 -15.08 -6.04
N GLN A 94 -10.57 -14.72 -6.68
CA GLN A 94 -9.62 -15.68 -7.24
C GLN A 94 -8.91 -16.46 -6.13
N ALA A 95 -8.45 -15.77 -5.08
CA ALA A 95 -7.82 -16.40 -3.93
C ALA A 95 -8.77 -17.40 -3.24
N LYS A 96 -10.02 -17.00 -3.01
CA LYS A 96 -11.04 -17.87 -2.41
C LYS A 96 -11.35 -19.09 -3.27
N ARG A 97 -11.41 -18.93 -4.60
CA ARG A 97 -11.60 -20.07 -5.53
C ARG A 97 -10.41 -21.03 -5.50
N LEU A 98 -9.18 -20.51 -5.46
CA LEU A 98 -7.97 -21.32 -5.35
C LEU A 98 -7.93 -22.08 -4.01
N GLU A 99 -8.32 -21.44 -2.91
CA GLU A 99 -8.42 -22.08 -1.60
C GLU A 99 -9.43 -23.22 -1.61
N GLN A 100 -10.63 -22.99 -2.16
CA GLN A 100 -11.64 -24.04 -2.34
C GLN A 100 -11.15 -25.20 -3.22
N GLN A 101 -10.42 -24.91 -4.30
CA GLN A 101 -9.82 -25.95 -5.14
C GLN A 101 -8.79 -26.78 -4.38
N ARG A 102 -7.94 -26.14 -3.56
CA ARG A 102 -6.95 -26.84 -2.73
C ARG A 102 -7.62 -27.71 -1.66
N GLU A 103 -8.69 -27.22 -1.02
CA GLU A 103 -9.45 -28.01 -0.05
C GLU A 103 -10.11 -29.24 -0.71
N GLN A 104 -10.71 -29.07 -1.88
CA GLN A 104 -11.29 -30.18 -2.64
C GLN A 104 -10.22 -31.19 -3.06
N GLU A 105 -9.08 -30.72 -3.55
CA GLU A 105 -7.97 -31.58 -3.94
C GLU A 105 -7.40 -32.35 -2.73
N GLU A 106 -7.26 -31.70 -1.58
CA GLU A 106 -6.83 -32.35 -0.33
C GLU A 106 -7.84 -33.41 0.12
N GLN A 107 -9.14 -33.12 0.06
CA GLN A 107 -10.18 -34.10 0.37
C GLN A 107 -10.13 -35.31 -0.56
N ARG A 108 -9.99 -35.09 -1.88
CA ARG A 108 -9.83 -36.17 -2.86
C ARG A 108 -8.56 -36.98 -2.58
N LEU A 109 -7.46 -36.33 -2.22
CA LEU A 109 -6.21 -37.00 -1.88
C LEU A 109 -6.35 -37.85 -0.61
N ARG A 110 -7.04 -37.33 0.42
CA ARG A 110 -7.35 -38.07 1.65
C ARG A 110 -8.22 -39.29 1.36
N GLU A 111 -9.23 -39.16 0.51
CA GLU A 111 -10.10 -40.26 0.11
C GLU A 111 -9.34 -41.34 -0.67
N VAL A 112 -8.54 -40.94 -1.67
CA VAL A 112 -7.68 -41.86 -2.44
C VAL A 112 -6.69 -42.57 -1.52
N LYS A 113 -6.11 -41.88 -0.54
CA LYS A 113 -5.21 -42.48 0.46
C LYS A 113 -5.94 -43.49 1.35
N ARG A 114 -7.17 -43.19 1.77
CA ARG A 114 -8.01 -44.12 2.53
C ARG A 114 -8.34 -45.37 1.71
N GLN A 115 -8.78 -45.20 0.46
CA GLN A 115 -9.08 -46.31 -0.45
C GLN A 115 -7.85 -47.20 -0.70
N LYS A 116 -6.66 -46.61 -0.91
CA LYS A 116 -5.42 -47.38 -1.05
C LYS A 116 -5.08 -48.18 0.21
N LEU A 117 -5.23 -47.58 1.39
CA LEU A 117 -4.97 -48.26 2.66
C LEU A 117 -5.95 -49.42 2.89
N GLU A 118 -7.23 -49.23 2.56
CA GLU A 118 -8.25 -50.29 2.63
C GLU A 118 -7.97 -51.42 1.64
N ALA A 119 -7.62 -51.10 0.40
CA ALA A 119 -7.24 -52.10 -0.60
C ALA A 119 -5.98 -52.88 -0.19
N GLU A 120 -4.98 -52.22 0.39
CA GLU A 120 -3.79 -52.89 0.93
C GLU A 120 -4.12 -53.82 2.10
N ARG A 121 -5.02 -53.39 3.01
CA ARG A 121 -5.51 -54.24 4.11
C ARG A 121 -6.23 -55.48 3.58
N GLN A 122 -7.12 -55.31 2.60
CA GLN A 122 -7.84 -56.43 1.98
C GLN A 122 -6.89 -57.40 1.28
N ALA A 123 -5.95 -56.89 0.48
CA ALA A 123 -4.93 -57.72 -0.18
C ALA A 123 -4.07 -58.48 0.84
N ARG A 124 -3.72 -57.86 1.97
CA ARG A 124 -2.97 -58.52 3.05
C ARG A 124 -3.78 -59.58 3.78
N GLU A 125 -5.07 -59.34 4.03
CA GLU A 125 -5.96 -60.35 4.61
C GLU A 125 -6.17 -61.54 3.66
N GLU A 126 -6.35 -61.28 2.37
CA GLU A 126 -6.46 -62.31 1.35
C GLU A 126 -5.17 -63.15 1.27
N GLN A 127 -4.00 -62.52 1.23
CA GLN A 127 -2.72 -63.22 1.29
C GLN A 127 -2.58 -64.08 2.56
N LYS A 128 -3.01 -63.58 3.72
CA LYS A 128 -3.02 -64.37 4.96
C LYS A 128 -3.96 -65.59 4.85
N ARG A 129 -5.15 -65.43 4.28
CA ARG A 129 -6.10 -66.54 4.08
C ARG A 129 -5.54 -67.60 3.13
N ILE A 130 -4.90 -67.18 2.03
CA ILE A 130 -4.24 -68.08 1.09
C ILE A 130 -3.10 -68.83 1.79
N ALA A 131 -2.24 -68.13 2.55
CA ALA A 131 -1.16 -68.74 3.29
C ALA A 131 -1.65 -69.74 4.35
N GLU A 132 -2.74 -69.43 5.06
CA GLU A 132 -3.34 -70.33 6.05
C GLU A 132 -3.97 -71.58 5.39
N GLN A 133 -4.62 -71.43 4.24
CA GLN A 133 -5.14 -72.56 3.46
C GLN A 133 -4.00 -73.45 2.95
N GLN A 134 -2.92 -72.86 2.44
CA GLN A 134 -1.74 -73.60 2.00
C GLN A 134 -1.09 -74.35 3.18
N ALA A 135 -0.95 -73.71 4.35
CA ALA A 135 -0.42 -74.35 5.54
C ALA A 135 -1.30 -75.52 6.02
N LYS A 136 -2.64 -75.37 5.98
CA LYS A 136 -3.59 -76.45 6.29
C LYS A 136 -3.49 -77.61 5.29
N ALA A 137 -3.41 -77.32 3.99
CA ALA A 137 -3.24 -78.34 2.95
C ALA A 137 -1.89 -79.08 3.09
N GLU A 138 -0.81 -78.36 3.39
CA GLU A 138 0.51 -78.96 3.62
C GLU A 138 0.54 -79.81 4.90
N ALA A 139 -0.13 -79.36 5.98
CA ALA A 139 -0.28 -80.15 7.19
C ALA A 139 -1.07 -81.44 6.95
N GLN A 140 -2.17 -81.38 6.20
CA GLN A 140 -2.93 -82.58 5.79
C GLN A 140 -2.10 -83.51 4.90
N ALA A 141 -1.33 -82.96 3.95
CA ALA A 141 -0.43 -83.72 3.10
C ALA A 141 0.70 -84.38 3.91
N ARG A 142 1.26 -83.69 4.93
CA ARG A 142 2.23 -84.26 5.86
C ARG A 142 1.63 -85.38 6.70
N ILE A 143 0.41 -85.23 7.21
CA ILE A 143 -0.29 -86.29 7.95
C ILE A 143 -0.57 -87.49 7.04
N ALA A 144 -1.00 -87.26 5.80
CA ALA A 144 -1.22 -88.32 4.82
C ALA A 144 0.10 -89.04 4.45
N LYS A 145 1.18 -88.29 4.21
CA LYS A 145 2.52 -88.84 3.97
C LYS A 145 3.03 -89.62 5.17
N GLN A 146 2.85 -89.14 6.40
CA GLN A 146 3.25 -89.87 7.61
C GLN A 146 2.43 -91.15 7.80
N LYS A 147 1.13 -91.15 7.49
CA LYS A 147 0.31 -92.38 7.50
C LYS A 147 0.74 -93.36 6.42
N ALA A 148 1.01 -92.88 5.20
CA ALA A 148 1.52 -93.69 4.11
C ALA A 148 2.92 -94.26 4.42
N GLU A 149 3.83 -93.43 4.94
CA GLU A 149 5.18 -93.82 5.36
C GLU A 149 5.13 -94.76 6.57
N ARG A 150 4.15 -94.63 7.49
CA ARG A 150 3.97 -95.60 8.59
C ARG A 150 3.45 -96.94 8.08
N ALA A 151 2.51 -96.94 7.14
CA ALA A 151 2.02 -98.15 6.48
C ALA A 151 3.12 -98.81 5.62
N GLU A 152 3.93 -98.00 4.94
CA GLU A 152 5.08 -98.44 4.17
C GLU A 152 6.20 -98.93 5.07
N ARG A 153 6.51 -98.26 6.19
CA ARG A 153 7.45 -98.74 7.22
C ARG A 153 6.95 -100.01 7.92
N GLU A 154 5.65 -100.25 8.00
CA GLU A 154 5.11 -101.50 8.52
C GLU A 154 5.24 -102.64 7.50
N ARG A 155 5.02 -102.36 6.20
CA ARG A 155 5.34 -103.28 5.10
C ARG A 155 6.84 -103.51 4.96
N GLN A 156 7.63 -102.45 5.11
CA GLN A 156 9.09 -102.46 5.04
C GLN A 156 9.67 -103.12 6.28
N ARG A 157 9.17 -102.96 7.51
CA ARG A 157 9.62 -103.76 8.67
C ARG A 157 9.41 -105.26 8.46
N LYS A 158 8.36 -105.66 7.73
CA LYS A 158 8.17 -107.05 7.27
C LYS A 158 9.14 -107.47 6.14
N LEU A 159 9.72 -106.52 5.42
CA LEU A 159 10.76 -106.71 4.38
C LEU A 159 12.21 -106.43 4.88
N GLU A 160 12.38 -105.71 5.98
CA GLU A 160 13.63 -105.16 6.56
C GLU A 160 14.05 -105.98 7.78
N GLU A 161 13.16 -106.82 8.33
CA GLU A 161 13.60 -108.07 8.95
C GLU A 161 14.44 -108.94 7.98
N LYS A 162 14.37 -108.67 6.65
CA LYS A 162 15.26 -109.24 5.63
C LYS A 162 16.35 -108.30 5.09
N ARG A 163 16.39 -107.01 5.44
CA ARG A 163 17.40 -106.05 4.94
C ARG A 163 17.84 -105.02 5.98
N LYS A 164 18.10 -105.46 7.22
CA LYS A 164 18.93 -104.70 8.18
C LYS A 164 20.42 -104.72 7.78
N ALA A 165 20.74 -104.17 6.62
CA ALA A 165 22.10 -103.87 6.19
C ALA A 165 22.04 -102.89 5.01
N GLU A 166 21.97 -101.57 5.30
CA GLU A 166 22.41 -100.42 4.45
C GLU A 166 21.67 -99.13 4.91
N LEU A 167 22.22 -98.38 5.88
CA LEU A 167 22.90 -97.08 5.64
C LEU A 167 21.93 -95.91 5.33
N ALA A 168 21.39 -95.15 6.29
CA ALA A 168 22.05 -94.24 7.24
C ALA A 168 22.84 -93.03 6.67
N ALA A 169 22.72 -92.69 5.37
CA ALA A 169 23.48 -91.57 4.77
C ALA A 169 22.67 -90.33 4.29
N GLU A 170 21.34 -90.37 4.20
CA GLU A 170 20.57 -89.31 3.49
C GLU A 170 19.95 -88.19 4.37
N LYS A 171 20.30 -88.10 5.67
CA LYS A 171 19.65 -87.13 6.59
C LYS A 171 20.41 -85.82 6.84
N ALA A 172 21.66 -85.69 6.37
CA ALA A 172 22.49 -84.53 6.66
C ALA A 172 22.35 -83.38 5.64
N GLU A 173 21.88 -83.63 4.42
CA GLU A 173 21.89 -82.65 3.33
C GLU A 173 20.64 -81.75 3.30
N LYS A 174 19.44 -82.32 3.56
CA LYS A 174 18.17 -81.56 3.60
C LYS A 174 18.11 -80.49 4.70
N ALA A 175 18.77 -80.73 5.83
CA ALA A 175 18.80 -79.78 6.95
C ALA A 175 19.64 -78.51 6.67
N ARG A 176 20.53 -78.55 5.68
CA ARG A 176 21.41 -77.42 5.33
C ARG A 176 20.76 -76.46 4.32
N GLN A 177 19.90 -76.96 3.43
CA GLN A 177 19.18 -76.11 2.47
C GLN A 177 18.01 -75.32 3.09
N GLU A 178 17.30 -75.88 4.07
CA GLU A 178 16.18 -75.18 4.74
C GLU A 178 16.63 -73.95 5.54
N LYS A 179 17.84 -73.98 6.14
CA LYS A 179 18.40 -72.83 6.89
C LYS A 179 18.82 -71.66 6.01
N LEU A 180 19.31 -71.93 4.79
CA LEU A 180 19.72 -70.90 3.82
C LEU A 180 18.52 -70.20 3.17
N ALA A 181 17.40 -70.91 2.94
CA ALA A 181 16.18 -70.32 2.42
C ALA A 181 15.44 -69.44 3.45
N ALA A 182 15.51 -69.80 4.74
CA ALA A 182 14.94 -69.02 5.83
C ALA A 182 15.71 -67.71 6.10
N GLN A 183 17.04 -67.72 6.02
CA GLN A 183 17.86 -66.51 6.18
C GLN A 183 17.66 -65.48 5.06
N ARG A 184 17.52 -65.93 3.80
CA ARG A 184 17.31 -65.00 2.67
C ARG A 184 15.95 -64.28 2.72
N LYS A 185 14.89 -64.93 3.20
CA LYS A 185 13.56 -64.29 3.35
C LYS A 185 13.55 -63.26 4.48
N ALA A 186 14.23 -63.53 5.60
CA ALA A 186 14.33 -62.58 6.71
C ALA A 186 15.14 -61.33 6.35
N GLU A 187 16.20 -61.47 5.54
CA GLU A 187 17.04 -60.34 5.12
C GLU A 187 16.35 -59.44 4.07
N GLU A 188 15.53 -60.00 3.19
CA GLU A 188 14.77 -59.23 2.19
C GLU A 188 13.62 -58.42 2.83
N GLU A 189 12.96 -58.98 3.85
CA GLU A 189 11.90 -58.30 4.59
C GLU A 189 12.45 -57.16 5.47
N ALA A 190 13.63 -57.35 6.07
CA ALA A 190 14.34 -56.31 6.80
C ALA A 190 14.76 -55.14 5.91
N LYS A 191 15.29 -55.41 4.70
CA LYS A 191 15.67 -54.35 3.73
C LYS A 191 14.47 -53.57 3.21
N LYS A 192 13.31 -54.20 3.00
CA LYS A 192 12.07 -53.51 2.60
C LYS A 192 11.52 -52.61 3.72
N ALA A 193 11.53 -53.08 4.96
CA ALA A 193 11.06 -52.29 6.12
C ALA A 193 11.96 -51.07 6.39
N GLU A 194 13.27 -51.20 6.20
CA GLU A 194 14.21 -50.08 6.36
C GLU A 194 14.08 -49.04 5.23
N ALA A 195 13.92 -49.49 3.97
CA ALA A 195 13.69 -48.61 2.84
C ALA A 195 12.36 -47.81 2.96
N GLU A 196 11.31 -48.43 3.52
CA GLU A 196 10.02 -47.74 3.75
C GLU A 196 10.11 -46.71 4.88
N ARG A 197 10.83 -47.01 5.98
CA ARG A 197 11.09 -46.05 7.06
C ARG A 197 11.91 -44.85 6.57
N GLN A 198 12.93 -45.08 5.75
CA GLN A 198 13.73 -44.02 5.14
C GLN A 198 12.89 -43.11 4.23
N ARG A 199 11.99 -43.68 3.41
CA ARG A 199 11.07 -42.90 2.56
C ARG A 199 10.09 -42.05 3.39
N LYS A 200 9.46 -42.62 4.42
CA LYS A 200 8.53 -41.89 5.30
C LYS A 200 9.21 -40.74 6.07
N LEU A 201 10.46 -40.92 6.50
CA LEU A 201 11.25 -39.87 7.15
C LEU A 201 11.63 -38.75 6.18
N ALA A 202 12.03 -39.10 4.95
CA ALA A 202 12.35 -38.12 3.91
C ALA A 202 11.12 -37.30 3.49
N GLU A 203 9.95 -37.94 3.37
CA GLU A 203 8.69 -37.27 3.03
C GLU A 203 8.21 -36.34 4.16
N ARG A 204 8.31 -36.77 5.43
CA ARG A 204 8.01 -35.90 6.58
C ARG A 204 8.91 -34.68 6.65
N LYS A 205 10.22 -34.83 6.42
CA LYS A 205 11.17 -33.70 6.44
C LYS A 205 10.88 -32.69 5.33
N LYS A 206 10.53 -33.17 4.12
CA LYS A 206 10.14 -32.29 3.01
C LYS A 206 8.84 -31.53 3.31
N ALA A 207 7.82 -32.21 3.84
CA ALA A 207 6.56 -31.59 4.22
C ALA A 207 6.72 -30.55 5.34
N GLU A 208 7.57 -30.81 6.33
CA GLU A 208 7.86 -29.90 7.44
C GLU A 208 8.65 -28.66 6.98
N GLU A 209 9.61 -28.84 6.07
CA GLU A 209 10.36 -27.73 5.47
C GLU A 209 9.47 -26.84 4.59
N GLU A 210 8.58 -27.45 3.80
CA GLU A 210 7.63 -26.73 2.94
C GLU A 210 6.58 -25.97 3.77
N ALA A 211 6.06 -26.57 4.83
CA ALA A 211 5.17 -25.90 5.77
C ALA A 211 5.84 -24.70 6.46
N ARG A 212 7.10 -24.84 6.88
CA ARG A 212 7.87 -23.74 7.48
C ARG A 212 8.12 -22.59 6.50
N LYS A 213 8.43 -22.90 5.23
CA LYS A 213 8.60 -21.89 4.17
C LYS A 213 7.27 -21.18 3.86
N ALA A 214 6.16 -21.92 3.81
CA ALA A 214 4.84 -21.33 3.58
C ALA A 214 4.40 -20.42 4.73
N GLU A 215 4.68 -20.79 5.99
CA GLU A 215 4.37 -19.95 7.15
C GLU A 215 5.23 -18.68 7.19
N GLN A 216 6.53 -18.79 6.91
CA GLN A 216 7.42 -17.63 6.80
C GLN A 216 6.97 -16.67 5.69
N ALA A 217 6.58 -17.20 4.52
CA ALA A 217 6.06 -16.39 3.42
C ALA A 217 4.75 -15.68 3.78
N ARG A 218 3.83 -16.35 4.51
CA ARG A 218 2.59 -15.73 5.01
C ARG A 218 2.88 -14.59 6.00
N LYS A 219 3.75 -14.81 6.98
CA LYS A 219 4.13 -13.79 7.98
C LYS A 219 4.80 -12.58 7.33
N GLU A 220 5.67 -12.80 6.34
CA GLU A 220 6.31 -11.70 5.61
C GLU A 220 5.32 -10.92 4.74
N ALA A 221 4.40 -11.61 4.07
CA ALA A 221 3.34 -10.98 3.28
C ALA A 221 2.39 -10.15 4.15
N GLU A 222 2.00 -10.66 5.32
CA GLU A 222 1.16 -9.95 6.28
C GLU A 222 1.85 -8.69 6.82
N ARG A 223 3.13 -8.79 7.20
CA ARG A 223 3.92 -7.63 7.65
C ARG A 223 4.02 -6.55 6.56
N LYS A 224 4.31 -6.93 5.31
CA LYS A 224 4.36 -5.99 4.17
C LYS A 224 3.01 -5.34 3.90
N ALA A 225 1.91 -6.10 3.99
CA ALA A 225 0.56 -5.57 3.83
C ALA A 225 0.18 -4.58 4.94
N GLN A 226 0.57 -4.88 6.18
CA GLN A 226 0.30 -4.02 7.34
C GLN A 226 1.12 -2.72 7.29
N GLU A 227 2.39 -2.80 6.88
CA GLU A 227 3.25 -1.63 6.65
C GLU A 227 2.74 -0.75 5.51
N ALA A 228 2.29 -1.35 4.40
CA ALA A 228 1.67 -0.62 3.29
C ALA A 228 0.39 0.11 3.73
N LYS A 229 -0.47 -0.54 4.52
CA LYS A 229 -1.67 0.10 5.09
C LYS A 229 -1.31 1.26 6.02
N ARG A 230 -0.32 1.09 6.91
CA ARG A 230 0.10 2.16 7.82
C ARG A 230 0.66 3.36 7.05
N ARG A 231 1.46 3.11 6.01
CA ARG A 231 2.00 4.16 5.14
C ARG A 231 0.91 4.89 4.36
N GLN A 232 -0.12 4.18 3.88
CA GLN A 232 -1.28 4.80 3.25
C GLN A 232 -2.07 5.67 4.24
N GLN A 233 -2.29 5.19 5.47
CA GLN A 233 -2.98 5.95 6.51
C GLN A 233 -2.20 7.21 6.93
N GLU A 234 -0.87 7.11 7.07
CA GLU A 234 -0.01 8.26 7.35
C GLU A 234 -0.06 9.29 6.22
N GLN A 235 -0.03 8.85 4.96
CA GLN A 235 -0.18 9.74 3.81
C GLN A 235 -1.55 10.41 3.77
N GLU A 236 -2.63 9.68 4.03
CA GLU A 236 -3.98 10.22 4.07
C GLU A 236 -4.18 11.20 5.24
N ALA A 237 -3.62 10.90 6.41
CA ALA A 237 -3.62 11.80 7.56
C ALA A 237 -2.85 13.10 7.26
N ALA A 238 -1.65 13.00 6.68
CA ALA A 238 -0.85 14.17 6.30
C ALA A 238 -1.55 15.03 5.22
N LEU A 239 -2.23 14.39 4.27
CA LEU A 239 -3.04 15.10 3.28
C LEU A 239 -4.23 15.83 3.94
N ASN A 240 -4.95 15.16 4.85
CA ASN A 240 -6.09 15.76 5.55
C ASN A 240 -5.68 16.95 6.42
N ASP A 241 -4.53 16.85 7.11
CA ASP A 241 -3.96 17.95 7.89
C ASP A 241 -3.58 19.16 7.02
N LEU A 242 -2.98 18.91 5.84
CA LEU A 242 -2.68 19.98 4.89
C LEU A 242 -3.96 20.66 4.36
N PHE A 243 -5.01 19.88 4.07
CA PHE A 243 -6.28 20.43 3.61
C PHE A 243 -7.00 21.25 4.69
N SER A 244 -7.01 20.79 5.94
CA SER A 244 -7.63 21.52 7.05
C SER A 244 -6.90 22.84 7.34
N GLY A 245 -5.57 22.84 7.27
CA GLY A 245 -4.76 24.06 7.37
C GLY A 245 -5.10 25.08 6.29
N LEU A 246 -5.16 24.64 5.02
CA LEU A 246 -5.51 25.51 3.89
C LEU A 246 -6.94 26.07 3.98
N GLU A 247 -7.90 25.27 4.46
CA GLU A 247 -9.30 25.72 4.63
C GLU A 247 -9.44 26.76 5.75
N SER A 248 -8.73 26.56 6.87
CA SER A 248 -8.66 27.53 7.97
C SER A 248 -8.05 28.86 7.51
N GLU A 249 -6.91 28.81 6.82
CA GLU A 249 -6.26 30.01 6.27
C GLU A 249 -7.14 30.71 5.23
N ALA A 250 -7.80 29.97 4.34
CA ALA A 250 -8.71 30.54 3.35
C ALA A 250 -9.89 31.26 4.03
N SER A 251 -10.46 30.66 5.07
CA SER A 251 -11.55 31.25 5.85
C SER A 251 -11.10 32.51 6.59
N GLN A 252 -9.91 32.50 7.18
CA GLN A 252 -9.34 33.66 7.86
C GLN A 252 -9.06 34.81 6.90
N ARG A 253 -8.49 34.52 5.72
CA ARG A 253 -8.27 35.53 4.66
C ARG A 253 -9.59 36.10 4.16
N GLN A 254 -10.60 35.26 3.95
CA GLN A 254 -11.92 35.71 3.52
C GLN A 254 -12.58 36.63 4.56
N SER A 255 -12.45 36.31 5.85
CA SER A 255 -12.95 37.15 6.94
C SER A 255 -12.23 38.51 6.97
N ALA A 256 -10.90 38.51 6.94
CA ALA A 256 -10.10 39.74 6.92
C ALA A 256 -10.41 40.61 5.69
N ARG A 257 -10.55 39.99 4.53
CA ARG A 257 -10.97 40.66 3.29
C ARG A 257 -12.37 41.26 3.40
N GLY A 258 -13.30 40.52 4.00
CA GLY A 258 -14.65 41.00 4.28
C GLY A 258 -14.67 42.23 5.19
N GLN A 259 -13.87 42.22 6.26
CA GLN A 259 -13.71 43.36 7.16
C GLN A 259 -13.13 44.58 6.43
N PHE A 260 -12.04 44.40 5.68
CA PHE A 260 -11.44 45.48 4.90
C PHE A 260 -12.43 46.13 3.92
N ILE A 261 -13.26 45.32 3.23
CA ILE A 261 -14.29 45.85 2.33
C ILE A 261 -15.30 46.70 3.12
N GLN A 262 -15.74 46.25 4.30
CA GLN A 262 -16.70 47.00 5.12
C GLN A 262 -16.12 48.31 5.64
N ASP A 263 -14.87 48.30 6.12
CA ASP A 263 -14.19 49.50 6.61
C ASP A 263 -14.02 50.53 5.48
N GLU A 264 -13.66 50.09 4.29
CA GLU A 264 -13.56 50.97 3.13
C GLU A 264 -14.92 51.48 2.67
N VAL A 265 -15.97 50.64 2.66
CA VAL A 265 -17.33 51.08 2.36
C VAL A 265 -17.79 52.17 3.34
N ALA A 266 -17.51 52.00 4.63
CA ALA A 266 -17.82 53.00 5.66
C ALA A 266 -17.02 54.29 5.45
N ARG A 267 -15.73 54.18 5.12
CA ARG A 267 -14.85 55.34 4.83
C ARG A 267 -15.36 56.14 3.64
N TYR A 268 -15.70 55.50 2.53
CA TYR A 268 -16.29 56.16 1.37
C TYR A 268 -17.69 56.70 1.66
N GLY A 269 -18.51 55.98 2.43
CA GLY A 269 -19.82 56.46 2.86
C GLY A 269 -19.74 57.76 3.67
N ALA A 270 -18.72 57.90 4.53
CA ALA A 270 -18.46 59.15 5.25
C ALA A 270 -18.03 60.28 4.31
N ILE A 271 -17.15 59.99 3.33
CA ILE A 271 -16.75 60.96 2.30
C ILE A 271 -17.97 61.44 1.50
N PHE A 272 -18.85 60.53 1.08
CA PHE A 272 -20.04 60.85 0.31
C PHE A 272 -21.00 61.72 1.13
N THR A 273 -21.27 61.32 2.38
CA THR A 273 -22.09 62.11 3.31
C THR A 273 -21.54 63.51 3.48
N GLN A 274 -20.21 63.66 3.68
CA GLN A 274 -19.56 64.97 3.81
C GLN A 274 -19.73 65.84 2.55
N MET A 275 -19.54 65.26 1.35
CA MET A 275 -19.73 65.98 0.09
C MET A 275 -21.17 66.44 -0.10
N ILE A 276 -22.14 65.63 0.33
CA ILE A 276 -23.57 65.97 0.27
C ILE A 276 -23.87 67.10 1.27
N GLN A 277 -23.38 66.98 2.51
CA GLN A 277 -23.58 67.98 3.56
C GLN A 277 -23.01 69.35 3.17
N GLN A 278 -21.86 69.40 2.50
CA GLN A 278 -21.27 70.66 2.00
C GLN A 278 -22.15 71.40 0.99
N ARG A 279 -23.08 70.69 0.33
CA ARG A 279 -24.01 71.26 -0.66
C ARG A 279 -25.46 71.25 -0.17
N LEU A 280 -25.67 70.86 1.09
CA LEU A 280 -26.98 70.80 1.70
C LEU A 280 -27.40 72.20 2.14
N ILE A 281 -28.51 72.69 1.60
CA ILE A 281 -29.12 73.94 2.04
C ILE A 281 -29.98 73.60 3.26
N VAL A 282 -29.63 74.17 4.41
CA VAL A 282 -30.29 73.91 5.70
C VAL A 282 -30.92 75.19 6.24
N ASP A 283 -32.12 75.05 6.81
CA ASP A 283 -32.83 76.10 7.55
C ASP A 283 -32.84 75.72 9.04
N ASP A 284 -32.97 76.71 9.95
CA ASP A 284 -32.92 76.51 11.41
C ASP A 284 -33.87 75.41 11.94
N GLY A 285 -34.99 75.19 11.23
CA GLY A 285 -35.99 74.17 11.57
C GLY A 285 -35.60 72.73 11.21
N LEU A 286 -34.44 72.48 10.60
CA LEU A 286 -33.97 71.15 10.22
C LEU A 286 -32.93 70.57 11.19
N SER A 287 -32.51 71.33 12.20
CA SER A 287 -31.57 70.88 13.23
C SER A 287 -32.07 69.61 13.94
N GLY A 288 -31.20 68.60 14.04
CA GLY A 288 -31.52 67.31 14.66
C GLY A 288 -32.41 66.38 13.81
N GLN A 289 -32.81 66.80 12.60
CA GLN A 289 -33.50 65.93 11.65
C GLN A 289 -32.50 65.09 10.86
N GLU A 290 -32.95 63.94 10.34
CA GLU A 290 -32.16 63.09 9.46
C GLU A 290 -32.94 62.66 8.23
N CYS A 291 -32.21 62.36 7.16
CA CYS A 291 -32.74 61.72 5.97
C CYS A 291 -31.88 60.54 5.58
N VAL A 292 -32.51 59.38 5.39
CA VAL A 292 -31.89 58.18 4.86
C VAL A 292 -32.21 58.09 3.37
N VAL A 293 -31.16 58.09 2.56
CA VAL A 293 -31.25 57.97 1.11
C VAL A 293 -30.48 56.75 0.62
N ASN A 294 -31.00 56.11 -0.41
CA ASN A 294 -30.30 55.08 -1.16
C ASN A 294 -29.81 55.66 -2.48
N MET A 295 -28.52 55.51 -2.74
CA MET A 295 -27.85 56.07 -3.91
C MET A 295 -27.36 54.95 -4.81
N ARG A 296 -27.71 55.04 -6.09
CA ARG A 296 -27.18 54.14 -7.12
C ARG A 296 -26.14 54.86 -7.96
N LEU A 297 -24.94 54.32 -7.98
CA LEU A 297 -23.78 54.87 -8.68
C LEU A 297 -23.32 53.92 -9.79
N SER A 298 -22.72 54.50 -10.83
CA SER A 298 -21.94 53.73 -11.81
C SER A 298 -20.59 53.29 -11.21
N PRO A 299 -19.85 52.36 -11.84
CA PRO A 299 -18.49 51.99 -11.41
C PRO A 299 -17.51 53.18 -11.38
N THR A 300 -17.77 54.23 -12.15
CA THR A 300 -16.96 55.46 -12.20
C THR A 300 -17.38 56.53 -11.19
N GLY A 301 -18.42 56.24 -10.38
CA GLY A 301 -18.93 57.14 -9.35
C GLY A 301 -19.98 58.13 -9.82
N LEU A 302 -20.36 58.11 -11.11
CA LEU A 302 -21.47 58.90 -11.62
C LEU A 302 -22.79 58.51 -10.94
N LEU A 303 -23.55 59.48 -10.45
CA LEU A 303 -24.87 59.27 -9.87
C LEU A 303 -25.87 58.82 -10.94
N LEU A 304 -26.51 57.67 -10.73
CA LEU A 304 -27.55 57.13 -11.60
C LEU A 304 -28.94 57.41 -11.04
N ASN A 305 -29.14 57.21 -9.74
CA ASN A 305 -30.42 57.43 -9.08
C ASN A 305 -30.22 57.74 -7.58
N VAL A 306 -31.17 58.46 -6.99
CA VAL A 306 -31.28 58.68 -5.55
C VAL A 306 -32.72 58.47 -5.10
N GLU A 307 -32.91 57.52 -4.19
CA GLU A 307 -34.18 57.19 -3.59
C GLU A 307 -34.20 57.63 -2.13
N GLU A 308 -35.35 58.10 -1.67
CA GLU A 308 -35.58 58.40 -0.25
C GLU A 308 -36.15 57.17 0.42
N LYS A 309 -35.55 56.74 1.53
CA LYS A 309 -36.00 55.58 2.30
C LYS A 309 -36.77 55.99 3.54
N ALA A 310 -36.24 56.95 4.31
CA ALA A 310 -36.84 57.41 5.55
C ALA A 310 -36.34 58.81 5.95
N GLY A 311 -37.07 59.50 6.82
CA GLY A 311 -36.65 60.78 7.41
C GLY A 311 -37.61 61.93 7.16
N ASN A 312 -37.16 63.15 7.46
CA ASN A 312 -37.96 64.36 7.29
C ASN A 312 -38.07 64.73 5.81
N THR A 313 -39.29 64.85 5.27
CA THR A 313 -39.52 65.11 3.83
C THR A 313 -38.85 66.39 3.31
N ARG A 314 -38.77 67.46 4.12
CA ARG A 314 -38.11 68.71 3.70
C ARG A 314 -36.60 68.49 3.58
N LEU A 315 -36.01 67.86 4.60
CA LEU A 315 -34.61 67.50 4.60
C LEU A 315 -34.30 66.53 3.45
N CYS A 316 -35.12 65.51 3.22
CA CYS A 316 -34.91 64.54 2.15
C CYS A 316 -34.99 65.15 0.75
N ARG A 317 -35.90 66.11 0.53
CA ARG A 317 -35.93 66.87 -0.73
C ARG A 317 -34.66 67.71 -0.90
N ALA A 318 -34.18 68.39 0.16
CA ALA A 318 -32.92 69.14 0.13
C ALA A 318 -31.71 68.21 -0.13
N THR A 319 -31.67 67.05 0.53
CA THR A 319 -30.65 66.02 0.35
C THR A 319 -30.61 65.49 -1.07
N LYS A 320 -31.75 65.19 -1.70
CA LYS A 320 -31.82 64.76 -3.10
C LYS A 320 -31.22 65.80 -4.05
N THR A 321 -31.52 67.09 -3.84
CA THR A 321 -30.94 68.18 -4.63
C THR A 321 -29.43 68.30 -4.40
N ALA A 322 -28.97 68.20 -3.15
CA ALA A 322 -27.55 68.23 -2.81
C ALA A 322 -26.79 67.06 -3.46
N VAL A 323 -27.31 65.83 -3.36
CA VAL A 323 -26.78 64.63 -4.02
C VAL A 323 -26.67 64.81 -5.53
N ALA A 324 -27.75 65.27 -6.17
CA ALA A 324 -27.76 65.52 -7.63
C ALA A 324 -26.72 66.56 -8.04
N SER A 325 -26.47 67.58 -7.22
CA SER A 325 -25.48 68.60 -7.53
C SER A 325 -24.06 68.04 -7.53
N VAL A 326 -23.73 67.08 -6.65
CA VAL A 326 -22.37 66.48 -6.57
C VAL A 326 -22.00 65.79 -7.88
N SER A 327 -22.97 65.19 -8.59
CA SER A 327 -22.85 64.54 -9.90
C SER A 327 -21.93 63.31 -9.97
N GLN A 328 -20.72 63.39 -9.43
CA GLN A 328 -19.73 62.32 -9.43
C GLN A 328 -19.05 62.17 -8.07
N PHE A 329 -19.04 60.94 -7.56
CA PHE A 329 -18.43 60.56 -6.29
C PHE A 329 -17.10 59.83 -6.52
N PRO A 330 -16.10 59.98 -5.63
CA PRO A 330 -14.83 59.26 -5.76
C PRO A 330 -15.04 57.76 -5.54
N MET A 331 -14.48 56.94 -6.42
CA MET A 331 -14.56 55.47 -6.33
C MET A 331 -13.17 54.85 -6.14
N PRO A 332 -13.05 53.77 -5.35
CA PRO A 332 -11.83 52.99 -5.27
C PRO A 332 -11.58 52.18 -6.55
N GLU A 333 -10.36 51.67 -6.74
CA GLU A 333 -10.02 50.77 -7.85
C GLU A 333 -10.53 49.34 -7.63
N ASP A 334 -10.79 48.97 -6.39
CA ASP A 334 -11.16 47.62 -5.99
C ASP A 334 -12.61 47.28 -6.38
N GLY A 335 -12.77 46.29 -7.26
CA GLY A 335 -14.06 45.88 -7.80
C GLY A 335 -15.07 45.39 -6.75
N ASP A 336 -14.62 44.74 -5.67
CA ASP A 336 -15.50 44.24 -4.62
C ASP A 336 -16.07 45.40 -3.79
N ILE A 337 -15.24 46.41 -3.53
CA ILE A 337 -15.66 47.63 -2.82
C ILE A 337 -16.58 48.45 -3.74
N ILE A 338 -16.23 48.61 -5.01
CA ILE A 338 -17.10 49.26 -6.02
C ILE A 338 -18.48 48.60 -6.02
N ALA A 339 -18.56 47.27 -6.02
CA ALA A 339 -19.84 46.56 -6.05
C ALA A 339 -20.74 46.91 -4.84
N LYS A 340 -20.16 47.16 -3.66
CA LYS A 340 -20.88 47.61 -2.47
C LYS A 340 -21.23 49.09 -2.50
N LEU A 341 -20.35 49.94 -3.02
CA LEU A 341 -20.58 51.40 -3.11
C LEU A 341 -21.57 51.80 -4.20
N ARG A 342 -21.76 50.95 -5.22
CA ARG A 342 -22.70 51.21 -6.32
C ARG A 342 -24.16 51.25 -5.88
N ASP A 343 -24.49 50.65 -4.74
CA ASP A 343 -25.82 50.68 -4.15
C ASP A 343 -25.65 50.86 -2.63
N ILE A 344 -25.56 52.11 -2.21
CA ILE A 344 -25.22 52.50 -0.83
C ILE A 344 -26.36 53.27 -0.19
N GLU A 345 -26.66 52.92 1.06
CA GLU A 345 -27.57 53.67 1.92
C GLU A 345 -26.77 54.63 2.81
N LEU A 346 -27.15 55.91 2.81
CA LEU A 346 -26.49 56.96 3.58
C LEU A 346 -27.52 57.71 4.43
N THR A 347 -27.12 58.00 5.67
CA THR A 347 -27.87 58.87 6.57
C THR A 347 -27.25 60.26 6.55
N VAL A 348 -28.00 61.23 6.04
CA VAL A 348 -27.58 62.63 5.93
C VAL A 348 -28.25 63.44 7.03
N ARG A 349 -27.45 64.21 7.76
CA ARG A 349 -27.89 65.14 8.80
C ARG A 349 -27.32 66.54 8.52
N PRO A 350 -28.07 67.61 8.79
CA PRO A 350 -27.51 68.97 8.84
C PRO A 350 -26.31 69.02 9.79
N ASN A 351 -25.26 69.72 9.37
CA ASN A 351 -24.08 69.95 10.22
C ASN A 351 -24.31 71.05 11.25
#